data_AF-A0A2J5P198-F1
#
_entry.id   AF-A0A2J5P198-F1
#
_cell.length_a   1.000
_cell.length_b   1.000
_cell.length_c   1.000
_cell.angle_alpha   90.00
_cell.angle_beta   90.00
_cell.angle_gamma   90.00
#
_symmetry.space_group_name_H-M   'P 1'
#
loop_
_entity.id
_entity.type
_entity.pdbx_description
1 polymer ?
#
loop_
_entity_poly.entity_id
_entity_poly.type
_entity_poly.pdbx_seq_one_letter_code
_entity_poly.pdbx_strand_id
1 'polypeptide(L)' 'MQRQLIQDLERYLQSLEDEEEKITALNAFRQILHEYSPFKSQPVDCVLWVKQGAVLPNDYNPNNLAPPEKRLLFT' A
#
# COMPACT_ATOMS: atom_id res chain seq x y z
N MET A 1 7.03 11.92 -24.25
CA MET A 1 6.04 10.87 -23.91
C MET A 1 5.76 10.80 -22.41
N GLN A 2 6.75 10.49 -21.55
CA GLN A 2 6.52 10.39 -20.10
C GLN A 2 5.87 11.64 -19.49
N ARG A 3 6.36 12.84 -19.84
CA ARG A 3 5.78 14.10 -19.36
C ARG A 3 4.31 14.27 -19.75
N GLN A 4 3.93 13.82 -20.95
CA GLN A 4 2.55 13.87 -21.42
C GLN A 4 1.66 12.92 -20.59
N LEU A 5 2.14 11.69 -20.33
CA LEU A 5 1.41 10.73 -19.48
C LEU A 5 1.19 11.27 -18.06
N ILE A 6 2.19 11.94 -17.49
CA ILE A 6 2.05 12.58 -16.17
C ILE A 6 0.98 13.67 -16.22
N GLN A 7 0.99 14.54 -17.23
CA GLN A 7 -0.01 15.59 -17.39
C GLN A 7 -1.42 15.04 -17.64
N ASP A 8 -1.55 13.94 -18.37
CA ASP A 8 -2.83 13.28 -18.62
C ASP A 8 -3.39 12.67 -17.32
N LEU A 9 -2.52 12.04 -16.53
CA LEU A 9 -2.86 11.49 -15.22
C LEU A 9 -3.24 12.59 -14.22
N GLU A 10 -2.51 13.71 -14.18
CA GLU A 10 -2.84 14.88 -13.37
C GLU A 10 -4.23 15.42 -13.72
N ARG A 11 -4.52 15.61 -15.01
CA ARG A 11 -5.83 16.08 -15.47
C ARG A 11 -6.96 15.13 -15.09
N TYR A 12 -6.75 13.83 -15.28
CA TYR A 12 -7.72 12.82 -14.88
C TYR A 12 -7.99 12.86 -13.38
N LEU A 13 -6.95 12.83 -12.54
CA LEU A 13 -7.10 12.86 -11.09
C LEU A 13 -7.75 14.16 -10.58
N GLN A 14 -7.49 15.30 -11.24
CA GLN A 14 -8.13 16.58 -10.93
C GLN A 14 -9.62 16.62 -11.30
N SER A 15 -10.04 15.86 -12.32
CA SER A 15 -11.45 15.77 -12.71
C SER A 15 -12.32 14.94 -11.76
N LEU A 16 -11.71 14.18 -10.85
CA LEU A 16 -12.44 13.41 -9.84
C LEU A 16 -12.79 14.32 -8.65
N GLU A 17 -14.07 14.64 -8.50
CA GLU A 17 -14.59 15.46 -7.41
C GLU A 17 -14.83 14.65 -6.13
N ASP A 18 -15.29 13.40 -6.29
CA ASP A 18 -15.53 12.49 -5.17
C ASP A 18 -14.24 11.89 -4.62
N GLU A 19 -14.11 11.87 -3.28
CA GLU A 19 -12.90 11.41 -2.60
C GLU A 19 -12.72 9.88 -2.75
N GLU A 20 -13.80 9.10 -2.69
CA GLU A 20 -13.74 7.65 -2.83
C GLU A 20 -13.34 7.24 -4.24
N GLU A 21 -13.88 7.92 -5.25
CA GLU A 21 -13.48 7.73 -6.65
C GLU A 21 -12.00 8.05 -6.85
N LYS A 22 -11.51 9.16 -6.26
CA LYS A 22 -10.10 9.55 -6.31
C LYS A 22 -9.19 8.52 -5.64
N ILE A 23 -9.58 8.04 -4.46
CA ILE A 23 -8.85 6.98 -3.74
C ILE A 23 -8.81 5.69 -4.57
N THR A 24 -9.94 5.30 -5.15
CA THR A 24 -10.06 4.09 -5.99
C THR A 24 -9.15 4.18 -7.22
N ALA A 25 -9.19 5.31 -7.93
CA ALA A 25 -8.33 5.57 -9.07
C ALA A 25 -6.84 5.53 -8.70
N LEU A 26 -6.45 6.19 -7.61
CA LEU A 26 -5.07 6.18 -7.13
C LEU A 26 -4.60 4.77 -6.76
N ASN A 27 -5.42 3.98 -6.08
CA ASN A 27 -5.09 2.60 -5.74
C ASN A 27 -4.92 1.73 -7.00
N ALA A 28 -5.77 1.88 -8.01
CA ALA A 28 -5.63 1.18 -9.29
C ALA A 28 -4.31 1.54 -10.00
N PHE A 29 -3.91 2.83 -9.99
CA PHE A 29 -2.62 3.24 -10.53
C PHE A 29 -1.44 2.64 -9.76
N ARG A 30 -1.50 2.57 -8.43
CA ARG A 30 -0.45 1.93 -7.63
C ARG A 30 -0.31 0.45 -7.97
N GLN A 31 -1.42 -0.26 -8.13
CA GLN A 31 -1.42 -1.68 -8.50
C GLN A 31 -0.80 -1.92 -9.88
N ILE A 32 -1.17 -1.13 -10.90
CA ILE A 32 -0.57 -1.32 -12.23
C ILE A 32 0.93 -0.98 -12.22
N LEU A 33 1.35 0.07 -11.50
CA LEU A 33 2.77 0.41 -11.39
C LEU A 33 3.57 -0.68 -10.67
N HIS A 34 2.99 -1.30 -9.64
CA HIS A 34 3.57 -2.43 -8.92
C HIS A 34 3.88 -3.61 -9.85
N GLU A 35 2.99 -3.96 -10.78
CA GLU A 35 3.21 -5.07 -11.74
C GLU A 35 4.48 -4.92 -12.59
N TYR A 36 4.84 -3.67 -12.91
CA TYR A 36 6.03 -3.33 -13.69
C TYR A 36 7.22 -2.93 -12.83
N SER A 37 7.08 -2.87 -11.51
CA SER A 37 8.17 -2.48 -10.62
C SER A 37 9.25 -3.56 -10.56
N PRO A 38 10.54 -3.20 -10.64
CA PRO A 38 11.63 -4.12 -10.35
C PRO A 38 11.63 -4.57 -8.87
N PHE A 39 10.87 -3.89 -8.01
CA PHE A 39 10.73 -4.20 -6.59
C PHE A 39 9.40 -4.86 -6.24
N LYS A 40 8.64 -5.40 -7.22
CA LYS A 40 7.32 -6.00 -6.95
C LYS A 40 7.31 -7.14 -5.91
N SER A 41 8.45 -7.78 -5.68
CA SER A 41 8.59 -8.80 -4.62
C SER A 41 8.80 -8.21 -3.22
N GLN A 42 9.00 -6.90 -3.13
CA GLN A 42 9.22 -6.18 -1.88
C GLN A 42 7.87 -5.75 -1.29
N PRO A 43 7.65 -5.95 0.02
CA PRO A 43 6.36 -5.67 0.65
C PRO A 43 5.98 -4.18 0.67
N VAL A 44 6.95 -3.29 0.42
CA VAL A 44 6.76 -1.83 0.46
C VAL A 44 6.53 -1.20 -0.90
N ASP A 45 6.57 -1.98 -1.98
CA ASP A 45 6.46 -1.46 -3.34
C ASP A 45 5.05 -0.96 -3.69
N CYS A 46 4.00 -1.58 -3.11
CA CYS A 46 2.61 -1.21 -3.33
C CYS A 46 1.89 -0.92 -2.00
N VAL A 47 1.69 0.35 -1.69
CA VAL A 47 0.96 0.80 -0.50
C VAL A 47 -0.39 1.37 -0.90
N LEU A 48 -1.47 0.67 -0.54
CA LEU A 48 -2.84 1.08 -0.86
C LEU A 48 -3.47 1.79 0.33
N TRP A 49 -4.31 2.79 0.03
CA TRP A 49 -5.15 3.38 1.06
C TRP A 49 -6.40 2.51 1.25
N VAL A 50 -6.76 2.28 2.51
CA VAL A 50 -7.98 1.56 2.89
C VAL A 50 -8.69 2.32 4.00
N LYS A 51 -10.02 2.21 4.05
CA LYS A 51 -10.82 2.81 5.13
C LYS A 51 -10.43 2.21 6.47
N GLN A 52 -10.44 3.02 7.51
CA GLN A 52 -10.19 2.56 8.88
C GLN A 52 -11.08 1.36 9.26
N GLY A 53 -12.36 1.37 8.88
CA GLY A 53 -13.30 0.28 9.17
C GLY A 53 -12.95 -1.05 8.49
N ALA A 54 -12.06 -1.05 7.48
CA ALA A 54 -11.55 -2.25 6.84
C ALA A 54 -10.24 -2.76 7.49
N VAL A 55 -9.71 -2.04 8.48
CA VAL A 55 -8.48 -2.39 9.19
C VAL A 55 -8.85 -2.99 10.54
N LEU A 56 -8.34 -4.20 10.80
CA LEU A 56 -8.41 -4.80 12.12
C LEU A 56 -7.29 -4.28 13.00
N PRO A 57 -7.53 -4.03 14.30
CA PRO A 57 -6.46 -3.71 15.22
C PRO A 57 -5.45 -4.87 15.26
N ASN A 58 -4.17 -4.52 15.26
CA ASN A 58 -3.12 -5.50 15.46
C ASN A 58 -3.12 -5.94 16.93
N ASP A 59 -3.34 -7.23 17.19
CA ASP A 59 -3.28 -7.85 18.52
C ASP A 59 -1.86 -8.33 18.87
N TYR A 60 -0.86 -7.99 18.05
CA TYR A 60 0.55 -8.28 18.31
C TYR A 60 0.98 -7.76 19.68
N ASN A 61 1.32 -8.70 20.56
CA ASN A 61 1.87 -8.42 21.88
C ASN A 61 3.37 -8.72 21.86
N PRO A 62 4.26 -7.70 21.82
CA PRO A 62 5.71 -7.90 21.80
C PRO A 62 6.26 -8.60 23.06
N ASN A 63 5.48 -8.66 24.14
CA ASN A 63 5.84 -9.39 25.36
C ASN A 63 5.43 -10.87 25.32
N ASN A 64 4.62 -11.28 24.32
CA ASN A 64 4.14 -12.63 24.16
C ASN A 64 4.82 -13.30 22.96
N LEU A 65 6.09 -13.68 23.15
CA LEU A 65 6.84 -14.48 22.20
C LEU A 65 6.48 -15.96 22.36
N ALA A 66 6.40 -16.69 21.25
CA ALA A 66 6.21 -18.13 21.32
C ALA A 66 7.41 -18.77 22.07
N PRO A 67 7.21 -19.86 22.85
CA PRO A 67 8.30 -20.48 23.61
C PRO A 67 9.57 -20.82 22.79
N PRO A 68 9.49 -21.24 21.51
CA PRO A 68 10.67 -21.43 20.67
C PRO A 68 11.46 -20.14 20.39
N GLU A 69 10.78 -19.05 20.08
CA GLU A 69 11.40 -17.74 19.76
C GLU A 69 12.04 -17.14 21.01
N LYS A 70 11.37 -17.28 22.17
CA LYS A 70 11.88 -16.78 23.44
C LYS A 70 13.20 -17.46 23.85
N ARG A 71 13.41 -18.73 23.51
CA ARG A 71 14.66 -19.46 23.80
C ARG A 71 15.86 -18.91 23.01
N LEU A 72 15.65 -18.38 21.81
CA LEU A 72 16.71 -17.81 20.97
C LEU A 72 17.27 -16.49 21.51
N LEU A 73 16.60 -15.84 22.46
CA LEU A 73 17.06 -14.59 23.09
C LEU A 73 17.99 -14.83 24.28
N PHE A 74 18.12 -16.07 24.76
CA PHE A 74 18.96 -16.45 25.92
C PHE A 74 20.18 -17.30 25.55
N THR A 75 20.45 -17.44 24.25
CA THR A 75 21.71 -17.98 23.69
C THR A 75 22.71 -16.87 23.48
#